data_AF-A0A2D4M9A8-F1
#
_entry.id   AF-A0A2D4M9A8-F1
#
_cell.length_a   1.000
_cell.length_b   1.000
_cell.length_c   1.000
_cell.angle_alpha   90.00
_cell.angle_beta   90.00
_cell.angle_gamma   90.00
#
_symmetry.space_group_name_H-M   'P 1'
#
loop_
_entity.id
_entity.type
_entity.pdbx_description
1 polymer ?
#
loop_
_entity_poly.entity_id
_entity_poly.type
_entity_poly.pdbx_seq_one_letter_code
_entity_poly.pdbx_strand_id
1 'polypeptide(L)'
;MVDSHYVLPNDIGIATLDCAEAFELLSPEEKHYAHYLSRACWYGGLVVLLQTSPESPTIYVLLSRIFRTQDPSQLQEVARSLGVTDEEYQALLVYTAAIYANMGNYKSFGDTKFVPSLPKEKLKKVARDWCPCTTPRGPTANPTRLSCW
;
A
#
# COMPACT_ATOMS: atom_id res chain seq x y z
N MET A 1 -1.55 -2.47 -23.82
CA MET A 1 -2.66 -2.75 -22.88
C MET A 1 -2.26 -3.97 -22.09
N VAL A 2 -2.34 -3.92 -20.76
CA VAL A 2 -2.07 -5.09 -19.91
C VAL A 2 -3.31 -5.98 -19.96
N ASP A 3 -3.12 -7.30 -20.06
CA ASP A 3 -4.23 -8.24 -20.04
C ASP A 3 -4.99 -8.15 -18.71
N SER A 4 -6.32 -8.10 -18.81
CA SER A 4 -7.28 -8.03 -17.69
C SER A 4 -7.01 -9.04 -16.59
N HIS A 5 -6.43 -10.21 -16.92
CA HIS A 5 -6.09 -11.24 -15.94
C HIS A 5 -5.02 -10.80 -14.92
N TYR A 6 -4.12 -9.87 -15.30
CA TYR A 6 -3.01 -9.38 -14.47
C TYR A 6 -3.29 -8.01 -13.84
N VAL A 7 -4.51 -7.49 -13.96
CA VAL A 7 -4.94 -6.28 -13.26
C VAL A 7 -6.10 -6.60 -12.34
N LEU A 8 -6.30 -5.74 -11.35
CA LEU A 8 -7.44 -5.80 -10.45
C LEU A 8 -8.41 -4.69 -10.84
N PRO A 9 -9.72 -4.98 -10.93
CA PRO A 9 -10.69 -3.99 -11.37
C PRO A 9 -10.94 -2.95 -10.26
N ASN A 10 -11.26 -1.71 -10.66
CA ASN A 10 -11.42 -0.60 -9.73
C ASN A 10 -12.62 -0.74 -8.79
N ASP A 11 -13.63 -1.49 -9.22
CA ASP A 11 -14.86 -1.85 -8.52
C ASP A 11 -14.75 -3.20 -7.77
N ILE A 12 -13.52 -3.66 -7.50
CA ILE A 12 -13.31 -4.88 -6.70
C ILE A 12 -14.03 -4.79 -5.35
N GLY A 13 -14.72 -5.86 -4.98
CA GLY A 13 -15.45 -5.93 -3.72
C GLY A 13 -14.52 -5.87 -2.52
N ILE A 14 -14.83 -5.00 -1.56
CA ILE A 14 -14.14 -4.89 -0.27
C ILE A 14 -15.18 -5.16 0.82
N ALA A 15 -14.85 -6.08 1.72
CA ALA A 15 -15.68 -6.41 2.89
C ALA A 15 -14.87 -6.23 4.17
N THR A 16 -15.47 -5.59 5.16
CA THR A 16 -14.89 -5.44 6.50
C THR A 16 -15.23 -6.65 7.35
N LEU A 17 -14.22 -7.26 7.98
CA LEU A 17 -14.45 -8.31 8.97
C LEU A 17 -15.08 -7.69 10.22
N ASP A 18 -16.30 -8.11 10.56
CA ASP A 18 -16.93 -7.73 11.82
C ASP A 18 -16.52 -8.72 12.91
N CYS A 19 -15.89 -8.18 13.96
CA CYS A 19 -15.50 -8.93 15.14
C CYS A 19 -15.81 -8.16 16.44
N ALA A 20 -16.61 -7.09 16.38
CA ALA A 20 -16.82 -6.20 17.52
C ALA A 20 -17.54 -6.91 18.66
N GLU A 21 -18.66 -7.59 18.38
CA GLU A 21 -19.42 -8.33 19.40
C GLU A 21 -18.58 -9.45 20.03
N ALA A 22 -17.89 -10.24 19.21
CA ALA A 22 -17.01 -11.31 19.68
C ALA A 22 -15.87 -10.78 20.56
N PHE A 23 -15.27 -9.64 20.19
CA PHE A 23 -14.20 -9.02 20.97
C PHE A 23 -14.70 -8.47 22.32
N GLU A 24 -15.94 -7.93 22.38
CA GLU A 24 -16.48 -7.41 23.64
C GLU A 24 -16.82 -8.48 24.67
N LEU A 25 -17.10 -9.72 24.22
CA LEU A 25 -17.34 -10.86 25.11
C LEU A 25 -16.06 -11.37 25.79
N LEU A 26 -14.88 -10.96 25.34
CA LEU A 26 -13.60 -11.38 25.93
C LEU A 26 -13.37 -10.70 27.29
N SER A 27 -12.89 -11.47 28.25
CA SER A 27 -12.36 -10.94 29.51
C SER A 27 -11.12 -10.05 29.28
N PRO A 28 -10.73 -9.21 30.26
CA PRO A 28 -9.52 -8.39 30.14
C PRO A 28 -8.24 -9.21 29.87
N GLU A 29 -8.13 -10.41 30.44
CA GLU A 29 -6.99 -11.31 30.23
C GLU A 29 -6.99 -11.89 28.81
N GLU A 30 -8.14 -12.33 28.31
CA GLU A 30 -8.28 -12.85 26.94
C GLU A 30 -8.05 -11.76 25.88
N LYS A 31 -8.50 -10.51 26.12
CA LYS A 31 -8.18 -9.36 25.27
C LYS A 31 -6.67 -9.12 25.21
N HIS A 32 -5.97 -9.24 26.34
CA HIS A 32 -4.51 -9.09 26.41
C HIS A 32 -3.78 -10.22 25.67
N TYR A 33 -4.23 -11.46 25.86
CA TYR A 33 -3.73 -12.62 25.13
C TYR A 33 -3.91 -12.45 23.62
N ALA A 34 -5.13 -12.13 23.17
CA ALA A 34 -5.45 -11.90 21.78
C ALA A 34 -4.60 -10.78 21.18
N HIS A 35 -4.38 -9.68 21.90
CA HIS A 35 -3.52 -8.58 21.46
C HIS A 35 -2.11 -9.04 21.10
N TYR A 36 -1.42 -9.75 22.00
CA TYR A 36 -0.04 -10.18 21.75
C TYR A 36 0.03 -11.30 20.71
N LEU A 37 -0.95 -12.20 20.69
CA LEU A 37 -1.05 -13.22 19.65
C LEU A 37 -1.21 -12.57 18.28
N SER A 38 -2.15 -11.61 18.13
CA SER A 38 -2.34 -10.86 16.88
C SER A 38 -1.06 -10.13 16.46
N ARG A 39 -0.35 -9.49 17.39
CA ARG A 39 0.93 -8.84 17.08
C ARG A 39 1.96 -9.83 16.53
N ALA A 40 2.09 -11.01 17.15
CA ALA A 40 2.99 -12.06 16.68
C ALA A 40 2.61 -12.53 15.27
N CYS A 41 1.31 -12.75 15.01
CA CYS A 41 0.81 -13.12 13.68
C CYS A 41 1.11 -12.05 12.61
N TRP A 42 0.88 -10.77 12.92
CA TRP A 42 1.17 -9.68 11.97
C TRP A 42 2.66 -9.53 11.67
N TYR A 43 3.53 -9.65 12.67
CA TYR A 43 4.98 -9.66 12.42
C TYR A 43 5.42 -10.88 11.62
N GLY A 44 4.89 -12.07 11.94
CA GLY A 44 5.17 -13.29 11.19
C GLY A 44 4.70 -13.23 9.74
N GLY A 45 3.55 -12.59 9.49
CA GLY A 45 2.99 -12.41 8.15
C GLY A 45 3.90 -11.61 7.21
N LEU A 46 4.75 -10.72 7.74
CA LEU A 46 5.72 -9.99 6.91
C LEU A 46 6.76 -10.90 6.25
N VAL A 47 7.00 -12.09 6.78
CA VAL A 47 7.89 -13.08 6.15
C VAL A 47 7.33 -13.54 4.79
N VAL A 48 6.00 -13.55 4.63
CA VAL A 48 5.34 -13.96 3.38
C VAL A 48 5.78 -13.08 2.21
N LEU A 49 6.03 -11.78 2.44
CA LEU A 49 6.57 -10.88 1.42
C LEU A 49 7.86 -11.42 0.79
N LEU A 50 8.75 -12.01 1.62
CA LEU A 50 10.01 -12.61 1.18
C LEU A 50 9.79 -13.95 0.48
N GLN A 51 8.69 -14.63 0.78
CA GLN A 51 8.31 -15.93 0.21
C GLN A 51 7.52 -15.80 -1.10
N THR A 52 6.90 -14.65 -1.37
CA THR A 52 6.11 -14.42 -2.58
C THR A 52 6.97 -14.03 -3.77
N SER A 53 7.77 -12.97 -3.67
CA SER A 53 8.61 -12.52 -4.79
C SER A 53 9.78 -11.65 -4.33
N PRO A 54 10.87 -11.53 -5.12
CA PRO A 54 12.02 -10.70 -4.76
C PRO A 54 11.68 -9.21 -4.56
N GLU A 55 10.72 -8.68 -5.30
CA GLU A 55 10.31 -7.27 -5.27
C GLU A 55 9.22 -6.95 -4.24
N SER A 56 8.46 -7.95 -3.77
CA SER A 56 7.34 -7.78 -2.85
C SER A 56 7.69 -7.02 -1.56
N PRO A 57 8.81 -7.31 -0.87
CA PRO A 57 9.21 -6.55 0.33
C PRO A 57 9.45 -5.07 0.02
N THR A 58 10.09 -4.77 -1.11
CA THR A 58 10.42 -3.39 -1.51
C THR A 58 9.16 -2.61 -1.87
N ILE A 59 8.22 -3.26 -2.58
CA ILE A 59 6.91 -2.67 -2.90
C ILE A 59 6.15 -2.35 -1.62
N TYR A 60 6.08 -3.30 -0.68
CA TYR A 60 5.40 -3.10 0.60
C TYR A 60 6.02 -1.94 1.40
N VAL A 61 7.35 -1.86 1.48
CA VAL A 61 8.05 -0.77 2.17
C VAL A 61 7.77 0.58 1.50
N LEU A 62 7.79 0.65 0.17
CA LEU A 62 7.49 1.87 -0.57
C LEU A 62 6.06 2.36 -0.28
N LEU A 63 5.07 1.49 -0.44
CA LEU A 63 3.66 1.83 -0.22
C LEU A 63 3.41 2.21 1.25
N SER A 64 3.92 1.42 2.20
CA SER A 64 3.78 1.72 3.63
C SER A 64 4.40 3.05 4.01
N ARG A 65 5.51 3.42 3.36
CA ARG A 65 6.14 4.72 3.55
C ARG A 65 5.30 5.86 3.00
N ILE A 66 4.74 5.70 1.79
CA ILE A 66 3.82 6.66 1.16
C ILE A 66 2.62 6.95 2.06
N PHE A 67 1.87 5.91 2.42
CA PHE A 67 0.63 6.05 3.17
C PHE A 67 0.82 6.36 4.66
N ARG A 68 2.05 6.26 5.20
CA ARG A 68 2.34 6.68 6.57
C ARG A 68 2.52 8.20 6.71
N THR A 69 2.91 8.90 5.64
CA THR A 69 3.11 10.35 5.70
C THR A 69 1.92 11.14 5.17
N GLN A 70 1.12 10.53 4.32
CA GLN A 70 -0.01 11.14 3.64
C GLN A 70 -1.18 10.18 3.73
N ASP A 71 -2.30 10.65 4.26
CA ASP A 71 -3.55 9.91 4.20
C ASP A 71 -3.98 9.72 2.74
N PRO A 72 -4.76 8.68 2.40
CA PRO A 72 -5.25 8.47 1.03
C PRO A 72 -5.92 9.72 0.43
N SER A 73 -6.74 10.43 1.19
CA SER A 73 -7.38 11.67 0.70
C SER A 73 -6.37 12.76 0.35
N GLN A 74 -5.33 12.96 1.18
CA GLN A 74 -4.27 13.93 0.93
C GLN A 74 -3.43 13.55 -0.29
N LEU A 75 -3.09 12.26 -0.42
CA LEU A 75 -2.36 11.75 -1.57
C LEU A 75 -3.16 11.90 -2.87
N GLN A 76 -4.50 11.80 -2.81
CA GLN A 76 -5.37 12.02 -3.97
C GLN A 76 -5.27 13.45 -4.50
N GLU A 77 -5.28 14.45 -3.62
CA GLU A 77 -5.12 15.87 -4.01
C GLU A 77 -3.78 16.10 -4.71
N VAL A 78 -2.70 15.54 -4.15
CA VAL A 78 -1.37 15.57 -4.77
C VAL A 78 -1.37 14.86 -6.12
N ALA A 79 -1.95 13.66 -6.21
CA ALA A 79 -2.00 12.88 -7.44
C ALA A 79 -2.75 13.63 -8.56
N ARG A 80 -3.85 14.32 -8.24
CA ARG A 80 -4.59 15.17 -9.19
C ARG A 80 -3.72 16.30 -9.73
N SER A 81 -2.93 16.95 -8.88
CA SER A 81 -1.99 18.01 -9.30
C SER A 81 -0.91 17.49 -10.27
N LEU A 82 -0.59 16.19 -10.20
CA LEU A 82 0.36 15.51 -11.08
C LEU A 82 -0.27 14.93 -12.38
N GLY A 83 -1.57 15.19 -12.61
CA GLY A 83 -2.31 14.71 -13.78
C GLY A 83 -2.74 13.25 -13.71
N VAL A 84 -2.85 12.69 -12.50
CA VAL A 84 -3.46 11.37 -12.26
C VAL A 84 -4.98 11.56 -12.18
N THR A 85 -5.74 10.78 -12.95
CA THR A 85 -7.22 10.83 -12.89
C THR A 85 -7.73 10.11 -11.65
N ASP A 86 -9.00 10.31 -11.29
CA ASP A 86 -9.59 9.63 -10.14
C ASP A 86 -9.66 8.11 -10.35
N GLU A 87 -9.86 7.65 -11.59
CA GLU A 87 -9.84 6.22 -11.94
C GLU A 87 -8.44 5.62 -11.81
N GLU A 88 -7.39 6.34 -12.22
CA GLU A 88 -6.01 5.90 -12.06
C GLU A 88 -5.57 5.91 -10.59
N TYR A 89 -6.06 6.87 -9.81
CA TYR A 89 -5.83 6.91 -8.37
C TYR A 89 -6.55 5.76 -7.65
N GLN A 90 -7.79 5.47 -8.03
CA GLN A 90 -8.52 4.30 -7.54
C GLN A 90 -7.77 3.00 -7.89
N ALA A 91 -7.21 2.89 -9.10
CA ALA A 91 -6.38 1.74 -9.48
C ALA A 91 -5.12 1.59 -8.60
N LEU A 92 -4.51 2.70 -8.19
CA LEU A 92 -3.39 2.70 -7.23
C LEU A 92 -3.85 2.23 -5.84
N LEU A 93 -4.99 2.68 -5.36
CA LEU A 93 -5.56 2.24 -4.08
C LEU A 93 -5.87 0.74 -4.10
N VAL A 94 -6.53 0.26 -5.15
CA VAL A 94 -6.83 -1.17 -5.35
C VAL A 94 -5.56 -2.00 -5.39
N TYR A 95 -4.55 -1.57 -6.15
CA TYR A 95 -3.26 -2.25 -6.18
C TYR A 95 -2.62 -2.31 -4.79
N THR A 96 -2.62 -1.19 -4.06
CA THR A 96 -2.04 -1.10 -2.71
C THR A 96 -2.76 -2.02 -1.73
N ALA A 97 -4.10 -1.96 -1.70
CA ALA A 97 -4.92 -2.81 -0.85
C ALA A 97 -4.67 -4.30 -1.14
N ALA A 98 -4.52 -4.67 -2.41
CA ALA A 98 -4.23 -6.05 -2.78
C ALA A 98 -2.83 -6.51 -2.37
N ILE A 99 -1.80 -5.65 -2.42
CA ILE A 99 -0.47 -5.97 -1.88
C ILE A 99 -0.58 -6.29 -0.39
N TYR A 100 -1.33 -5.50 0.37
CA TYR A 100 -1.53 -5.73 1.81
C TYR A 100 -2.34 -6.99 2.10
N ALA A 101 -3.39 -7.25 1.32
CA ALA A 101 -4.23 -8.43 1.49
C ALA A 101 -3.51 -9.75 1.15
N ASN A 102 -2.64 -9.74 0.14
CA ASN A 102 -1.93 -10.95 -0.33
C ASN A 102 -0.53 -11.09 0.26
N MET A 103 -0.03 -10.09 1.00
CA MET A 103 1.38 -10.00 1.43
C MET A 103 2.36 -10.20 0.26
N GLY A 104 2.05 -9.59 -0.89
CA GLY A 104 2.87 -9.67 -2.10
C GLY A 104 2.11 -9.31 -3.38
N ASN A 105 2.82 -9.27 -4.50
CA ASN A 105 2.26 -8.87 -5.82
C ASN A 105 1.75 -10.05 -6.67
N TYR A 106 1.40 -11.16 -6.03
CA TYR A 106 0.75 -12.32 -6.63
C TYR A 106 -0.55 -12.60 -5.88
N LYS A 107 -1.60 -12.98 -6.61
CA LYS A 107 -2.88 -13.36 -6.01
C LYS A 107 -2.67 -14.64 -5.21
N SER A 108 -3.03 -14.62 -3.92
CA SER A 108 -2.99 -15.82 -3.06
C SER A 108 -3.90 -16.93 -3.56
N PHE A 109 -4.97 -16.55 -4.28
CA PHE A 109 -5.81 -17.48 -5.03
C PHE A 109 -5.49 -17.39 -6.52
N GLY A 110 -4.83 -18.42 -7.05
CA GLY A 110 -4.52 -18.56 -8.48
C GLY A 110 -3.11 -18.15 -8.88
N ASP A 111 -2.23 -17.83 -7.94
CA ASP A 111 -0.77 -17.64 -8.12
C ASP A 111 -0.38 -16.80 -9.33
N THR A 112 -1.22 -15.84 -9.68
CA THR A 112 -1.05 -14.99 -10.85
C THR A 112 -0.59 -13.61 -10.40
N LYS A 113 0.46 -13.10 -11.05
CA LYS A 113 0.97 -11.76 -10.79
C LYS A 113 -0.12 -10.72 -11.06
N PHE A 114 -0.17 -9.66 -10.26
CA PHE A 114 -0.96 -8.48 -10.59
C PHE A 114 -0.11 -7.22 -10.60
N VAL A 115 -0.44 -6.30 -11.51
CA VAL A 115 0.28 -5.05 -11.71
C VAL A 115 -0.67 -3.85 -11.57
N PRO A 116 -0.14 -2.66 -11.24
CA PRO A 116 -0.97 -1.47 -11.11
C PRO A 116 -1.66 -1.12 -12.44
N SER A 117 -2.97 -0.87 -12.41
CA SER A 117 -3.75 -0.46 -13.60
C SER A 117 -3.66 1.05 -13.85
N LEU A 118 -2.44 1.59 -13.86
CA LEU A 118 -2.16 2.98 -14.18
C LEU A 118 -0.83 3.12 -14.94
N PRO A 119 -0.64 4.18 -15.74
CA PRO A 119 0.62 4.40 -16.43
C PRO A 119 1.80 4.46 -15.47
N LYS A 120 2.85 3.69 -15.75
CA LYS A 120 4.08 3.63 -14.93
C LYS A 120 4.68 5.01 -14.66
N GLU A 121 4.67 5.90 -15.64
CA GLU A 121 5.22 7.25 -15.49
C GLU A 121 4.40 8.10 -14.51
N LYS A 122 3.09 7.92 -14.43
CA LYS A 122 2.23 8.60 -13.46
C LYS A 122 2.48 8.07 -12.05
N LEU A 123 2.56 6.75 -11.88
CA LEU A 123 2.93 6.14 -10.59
C LEU A 123 4.31 6.64 -10.11
N LYS A 124 5.28 6.73 -11.01
CA LYS A 124 6.63 7.22 -10.72
C LYS A 124 6.61 8.68 -10.25
N LYS A 125 5.75 9.53 -10.81
CA LYS A 125 5.59 10.92 -10.35
C LYS A 125 5.07 10.96 -8.91
N VAL A 126 4.01 10.21 -8.62
CA VAL A 126 3.43 10.12 -7.26
C VAL A 126 4.47 9.60 -6.26
N ALA A 127 5.19 8.52 -6.60
CA ALA A 127 6.21 7.94 -5.73
C ALA A 127 7.42 8.86 -5.51
N ARG A 128 7.75 9.74 -6.48
CA ARG A 128 8.84 10.72 -6.36
C ARG A 128 8.45 11.92 -5.51
N ASP A 129 7.21 12.38 -5.62
CA ASP A 129 6.73 13.53 -4.85
C ASP A 129 6.70 13.21 -3.35
N TRP A 130 6.37 11.96 -3.00
CA TRP A 130 6.43 11.47 -1.64
C TRP A 130 7.85 11.56 -1.01
N CYS A 131 8.91 11.48 -1.82
CA CYS A 131 10.27 11.43 -1.29
C CYS A 131 10.55 12.69 -0.44
N PRO A 132 10.96 12.56 0.84
CA PRO A 132 11.24 13.71 1.69
C PRO A 132 12.35 14.64 1.14
N CYS A 133 13.11 14.16 0.16
CA CYS A 133 14.24 14.85 -0.45
C CYS A 133 13.86 15.75 -1.63
N THR A 134 12.69 15.57 -2.23
CA THR A 134 12.26 16.27 -3.47
C THR A 134 11.34 17.45 -3.19
N THR A 135 10.74 17.55 -2.00
CA THR A 135 9.89 18.68 -1.60
C THR A 135 10.71 19.73 -0.82
N PRO A 136 10.95 20.94 -1.37
CA PRO A 136 11.56 22.01 -0.59
C PRO A 136 10.57 22.46 0.49
N ARG A 137 10.76 21.99 1.73
CA ARG A 137 10.01 22.48 2.89
C ARG A 137 10.64 23.80 3.34
N GLY A 138 10.16 24.91 2.79
CA GLY A 138 10.47 26.27 3.24
C GLY A 138 11.46 27.07 2.36
N PRO A 139 11.53 28.41 2.54
CA PRO A 139 12.26 29.34 1.67
C PRO A 139 13.79 29.25 1.74
N THR A 140 14.36 28.26 2.44
CA THR A 140 15.81 28.11 2.66
C THR A 140 16.37 26.75 2.21
N ALA A 141 15.68 26.01 1.34
CA ALA A 141 16.12 24.69 0.92
C ALA A 141 17.32 24.75 -0.07
N ASN A 142 18.47 24.25 0.39
CA ASN A 142 19.75 24.16 -0.32
C ASN A 142 19.70 23.09 -1.45
N PRO A 143 20.20 23.35 -2.68
CA PRO A 143 19.95 22.48 -3.85
C PRO A 143 20.71 21.14 -3.89
N THR A 144 21.48 20.79 -2.86
CA THR A 144 22.52 19.74 -2.95
C THR A 144 22.15 18.36 -2.38
N ARG A 145 20.88 18.05 -2.11
CA ARG A 145 20.48 16.69 -1.69
C ARG A 145 20.01 15.81 -2.85
N LEU A 146 20.92 15.60 -3.81
CA LEU A 146 20.84 14.52 -4.80
C LEU A 146 21.55 13.28 -4.25
N SER A 147 20.90 12.53 -3.37
CA SER A 147 21.15 11.09 -3.21
C SER A 147 20.15 10.49 -2.21
N CYS A 148 19.06 9.95 -2.74
CA CYS A 148 18.37 8.84 -2.12
C CYS A 148 18.12 7.87 -3.26
N TRP A 149 19.07 6.93 -3.38
CA TRP A 149 19.36 6.01 -4.49
C TRP A 149 20.16 6.62 -5.64
#